data_AF-A0A5C4WBW0-F1
#
_entry.id   AF-A0A5C4WBW0-F1
#
_cell.length_a   1.000
_cell.length_b   1.000
_cell.length_c   1.000
_cell.angle_alpha   90.00
_cell.angle_beta   90.00
_cell.angle_gamma   90.00
#
_symmetry.space_group_name_H-M   'P 1'
#
loop_
_entity.id
_entity.type
_entity.pdbx_description
1 polymer ?
#
loop_
_entity_poly.entity_id
_entity_poly.type
_entity_poly.pdbx_seq_one_letter_code
_entity_poly.pdbx_strand_id
1 'polypeptide(L)'
;MSSPKPKTTQTMKPATAAKKLGILLSAAPAEFQEGVVSRSELNALQSTPPPWLADLRRNGPHPKHVVAAKLRVSVSGLIRNGITQPLTTAEIDALKAESPAWLEHERAVQAEVRKEAQRLKER
;
A
#
# COMPACT_ATOMS: atom_id res chain seq x y z
N MET A 1 33.93 -7.79 30.47
CA MET A 1 32.50 -8.12 30.27
C MET A 1 31.84 -6.92 29.61
N SER A 2 31.62 -6.94 28.29
CA SER A 2 30.92 -5.84 27.61
C SER A 2 29.44 -5.91 27.95
N SER A 3 28.93 -4.92 28.68
CA SER A 3 27.50 -4.73 28.89
C SER A 3 26.78 -4.65 27.54
N PRO A 4 25.66 -5.37 27.33
CA PRO A 4 24.89 -5.23 26.11
C PRO A 4 24.30 -3.82 26.05
N LYS A 5 24.63 -3.07 25.00
CA LYS A 5 24.05 -1.75 24.70
C LYS A 5 22.52 -1.85 24.77
N PRO A 6 21.81 -0.94 25.48
CA PRO A 6 20.36 -0.94 25.48
C PRO A 6 19.87 -0.80 24.04
N LYS A 7 19.03 -1.73 23.59
CA LYS A 7 18.43 -1.69 22.25
C LYS A 7 17.59 -0.42 22.18
N THR A 8 18.04 0.58 21.44
CA THR A 8 17.25 1.78 21.16
C THR A 8 15.98 1.37 20.44
N THR A 9 14.83 1.67 21.03
CA THR A 9 13.53 1.43 20.40
C THR A 9 13.44 2.30 19.15
N GLN A 10 13.66 1.68 17.98
CA GLN A 10 13.47 2.37 16.70
C GLN A 10 11.98 2.64 16.50
N THR A 11 11.63 3.92 16.61
CA THR A 11 10.31 4.45 16.29
C THR A 11 10.29 5.01 14.87
N MET A 12 9.13 5.01 14.25
CA MET A 12 8.90 5.62 12.94
C MET A 12 7.64 6.47 12.96
N LYS A 13 7.61 7.46 12.07
CA LYS A 13 6.43 8.30 11.86
C LYS A 13 5.23 7.42 11.45
N PRO A 14 4.02 7.74 11.91
CA PRO A 14 2.83 6.94 11.59
C PRO A 14 2.54 6.91 10.08
N ALA A 15 2.91 7.96 9.33
CA ALA A 15 2.87 7.93 7.86
C ALA A 15 3.74 6.80 7.25
N THR A 16 4.93 6.56 7.81
CA THR A 16 5.81 5.47 7.38
C THR A 16 5.22 4.11 7.78
N ALA A 17 4.65 4.01 8.98
CA ALA A 17 3.99 2.80 9.44
C ALA A 17 2.76 2.46 8.57
N ALA A 18 1.88 3.42 8.29
CA ALA A 18 0.73 3.27 7.39
C ALA A 18 1.16 2.77 6.00
N LYS A 19 2.22 3.36 5.43
CA LYS A 19 2.78 2.92 4.15
C LYS A 19 3.26 1.47 4.19
N LYS A 20 3.89 1.04 5.29
CA LYS A 20 4.33 -0.36 5.48
C LYS A 20 3.17 -1.33 5.73
N LEU A 21 2.07 -0.84 6.31
CA LEU A 21 0.84 -1.61 6.51
C LEU A 21 -0.03 -1.70 5.25
N GLY A 22 0.20 -0.81 4.27
CA GLY A 22 -0.56 -0.73 3.03
C GLY A 22 -1.90 -0.02 3.21
N ILE A 23 -2.01 0.91 4.16
CA ILE A 23 -3.24 1.67 4.44
C ILE A 23 -3.05 3.15 4.21
N LEU A 24 -4.17 3.86 4.04
CA LEU A 24 -4.20 5.31 4.04
C LEU A 24 -4.17 5.83 5.48
N LEU A 25 -3.17 6.66 5.83
CA LEU A 25 -3.01 7.18 7.19
C LEU A 25 -4.25 7.96 7.67
N SER A 26 -4.83 8.79 6.81
CA SER A 26 -6.00 9.62 7.16
C SER A 26 -7.27 8.82 7.43
N ALA A 27 -7.30 7.53 7.10
CA ALA A 27 -8.40 6.62 7.40
C ALA A 27 -8.16 5.78 8.67
N ALA A 28 -6.96 5.85 9.26
CA ALA A 28 -6.65 5.16 10.51
C ALA A 28 -7.22 5.92 11.73
N PRO A 29 -7.40 5.26 12.90
CA PRO A 29 -7.81 5.94 14.13
C PRO A 29 -6.86 7.06 14.55
N ALA A 30 -7.36 8.08 15.25
CA ALA A 30 -6.58 9.26 15.66
C ALA A 30 -5.35 8.87 16.51
N GLU A 31 -5.48 7.86 17.37
CA GLU A 31 -4.40 7.34 18.21
C GLU A 31 -3.24 6.82 17.36
N PHE A 32 -3.54 6.23 16.20
CA PHE A 32 -2.52 5.80 15.24
C PHE A 32 -1.97 6.96 14.41
N GLN A 33 -2.78 7.98 14.10
CA GLN A 33 -2.35 9.14 13.31
C GLN A 33 -1.39 10.06 14.05
N GLU A 34 -1.61 10.26 15.34
CA GLU A 34 -0.86 11.20 16.19
C GLU A 34 0.32 10.52 16.91
N GLY A 35 0.24 9.20 17.11
CA GLY A 35 1.25 8.42 17.83
C GLY A 35 2.53 8.14 17.03
N VAL A 36 3.61 7.78 17.74
CA VAL A 36 4.80 7.18 17.13
C VAL A 36 4.65 5.65 17.13
N VAL A 37 5.08 5.00 16.05
CA VAL A 37 4.98 3.54 15.92
C VAL A 37 6.37 2.93 16.05
N SER A 38 6.58 2.11 17.07
CA SER A 38 7.79 1.31 17.21
C SER A 38 7.84 0.17 16.21
N ARG A 39 9.04 -0.34 15.92
CA ARG A 39 9.19 -1.53 15.07
C ARG A 39 8.44 -2.74 15.62
N SER A 40 8.39 -2.91 16.95
CA SER A 40 7.65 -3.97 17.63
C SER A 40 6.14 -3.83 17.45
N GLU A 41 5.59 -2.63 17.60
CA GLU A 41 4.15 -2.38 17.39
C GLU A 41 3.77 -2.61 15.92
N LEU A 42 4.59 -2.14 14.97
CA LEU A 42 4.35 -2.41 13.56
C LEU A 42 4.30 -3.92 13.28
N ASN A 43 5.22 -4.69 13.85
CA ASN A 43 5.24 -6.15 13.69
C ASN A 43 4.00 -6.80 14.34
N ALA A 44 3.56 -6.30 15.49
CA ALA A 44 2.34 -6.77 16.17
C ALA A 44 1.10 -6.48 15.30
N LEU A 45 0.97 -5.28 14.75
CA LEU A 45 -0.11 -4.90 13.82
C LEU A 45 -0.11 -5.74 12.54
N GLN A 46 1.07 -6.16 12.07
CA GLN A 46 1.19 -7.05 10.91
C GLN A 46 0.80 -8.49 11.23
N SER A 47 1.16 -8.98 12.41
CA SER A 47 0.96 -10.39 12.83
C SER A 47 -0.47 -10.62 13.33
N THR A 48 -0.98 -9.69 14.12
CA THR A 48 -2.30 -9.74 14.75
C THR A 48 -3.04 -8.44 14.42
N PRO A 49 -3.54 -8.29 13.18
CA PRO A 49 -4.17 -7.06 12.76
C PRO A 49 -5.48 -6.83 13.55
N PRO A 50 -5.65 -5.66 14.19
CA PRO A 50 -6.90 -5.32 14.85
C PRO A 50 -8.04 -5.15 13.83
N PRO A 51 -9.32 -5.17 14.28
CA PRO A 51 -10.48 -5.11 13.38
C PRO A 51 -10.47 -3.92 12.42
N TRP A 52 -10.13 -2.73 12.90
CA TRP A 52 -10.05 -1.53 12.05
C TRP A 52 -8.99 -1.66 10.95
N LEU A 53 -7.86 -2.31 11.23
CA LEU A 53 -6.79 -2.49 10.25
C LEU A 53 -7.18 -3.55 9.20
N ALA A 54 -7.85 -4.60 9.65
CA ALA A 54 -8.37 -5.64 8.77
C ALA A 54 -9.45 -5.07 7.84
N ASP A 55 -10.33 -4.22 8.36
CA ASP A 55 -11.38 -3.54 7.59
C ASP A 55 -10.79 -2.60 6.53
N LEU A 56 -9.86 -1.72 6.92
CA LEU A 56 -9.18 -0.83 5.97
C LEU A 56 -8.45 -1.60 4.86
N ARG A 57 -7.84 -2.75 5.17
CA ARG A 57 -7.19 -3.60 4.15
C ARG A 57 -8.19 -4.28 3.22
N ARG A 58 -9.37 -4.62 3.71
CA ARG A 58 -10.42 -5.27 2.93
C ARG A 58 -11.17 -4.29 2.05
N ASN A 59 -11.59 -3.17 2.62
CA ASN A 59 -12.56 -2.25 2.04
C ASN A 59 -11.94 -0.94 1.55
N GLY A 60 -10.79 -0.56 2.10
CA GLY A 60 -10.17 0.73 1.82
C GLY A 60 -10.72 1.84 2.73
N PRO A 61 -10.46 3.12 2.42
CA PRO A 61 -9.83 3.62 1.20
C PRO A 61 -8.38 3.16 1.01
N HIS A 62 -8.07 2.64 -0.17
CA HIS A 62 -6.74 2.12 -0.50
C HIS A 62 -5.82 3.23 -0.98
N PRO A 63 -4.58 3.31 -0.50
CA PRO A 63 -3.60 4.25 -1.02
C PRO A 63 -3.21 3.90 -2.46
N LYS A 64 -2.75 4.90 -3.24
CA LYS A 64 -2.45 4.78 -4.69
C LYS A 64 -1.65 3.55 -5.09
N HIS A 65 -0.65 3.16 -4.29
CA HIS A 65 0.19 2.00 -4.57
C HIS A 65 -0.59 0.68 -4.45
N VAL A 66 -1.52 0.58 -3.50
CA VAL A 66 -2.42 -0.58 -3.36
C VAL A 66 -3.45 -0.60 -4.47
N VAL A 67 -4.01 0.57 -4.83
CA VAL A 67 -4.92 0.72 -5.98
C VAL A 67 -4.24 0.23 -7.26
N ALA A 68 -3.01 0.70 -7.53
CA ALA A 68 -2.24 0.31 -8.71
C ALA A 68 -1.99 -1.19 -8.76
N ALA A 69 -1.60 -1.78 -7.62
CA ALA A 69 -1.41 -3.22 -7.48
C ALA A 69 -2.71 -4.00 -7.76
N LYS A 70 -3.85 -3.57 -7.20
CA LYS A 70 -5.16 -4.20 -7.39
C LYS A 70 -5.65 -4.10 -8.86
N LEU A 71 -5.31 -3.02 -9.56
CA LEU A 71 -5.66 -2.82 -10.97
C LEU A 71 -4.63 -3.40 -11.95
N ARG A 72 -3.48 -3.89 -11.45
CA ARG A 72 -2.35 -4.40 -12.25
C ARG A 72 -1.75 -3.36 -13.21
N VAL A 73 -1.69 -2.11 -12.77
CA VAL A 73 -1.11 -0.98 -13.51
C VAL A 73 0.02 -0.34 -12.71
N SER A 74 0.74 0.61 -13.32
CA SER A 74 1.70 1.45 -12.60
C SER A 74 1.00 2.60 -11.85
N VAL A 75 1.63 3.12 -10.80
CA VAL A 75 1.13 4.33 -10.10
C VAL A 75 1.09 5.53 -11.07
N SER A 76 2.09 5.65 -11.95
CA SER A 76 2.12 6.70 -12.98
C SER A 76 0.96 6.56 -13.96
N GLY A 77 0.58 5.33 -14.33
CA GLY A 77 -0.59 5.05 -15.17
C GLY A 77 -1.90 5.50 -14.53
N LEU A 78 -2.06 5.32 -13.22
CA LEU A 78 -3.22 5.88 -12.50
C LEU A 78 -3.27 7.40 -12.58
N ILE A 79 -2.14 8.05 -12.31
CA ILE A 79 -2.04 9.52 -12.30
C ILE A 79 -2.34 10.09 -13.70
N ARG A 80 -1.82 9.47 -14.77
CA ARG A 80 -2.11 9.87 -16.16
C ARG A 80 -3.61 9.84 -16.49
N ASN A 81 -4.35 8.93 -15.88
CA ASN A 81 -5.78 8.76 -16.10
C ASN A 81 -6.63 9.48 -15.03
N GLY A 82 -6.05 10.47 -14.33
CA GLY A 82 -6.76 11.34 -13.38
C GLY A 82 -7.02 10.70 -12.00
N ILE A 83 -6.66 9.43 -11.78
CA ILE A 83 -6.85 8.74 -10.50
C ILE A 83 -5.73 9.15 -9.54
N THR A 84 -5.98 10.25 -8.84
CA THR A 84 -5.06 10.84 -7.86
C THR A 84 -5.54 10.73 -6.42
N GLN A 85 -6.74 10.18 -6.20
CA GLN A 85 -7.30 9.96 -4.87
C GLN A 85 -7.24 8.47 -4.47
N PRO A 86 -7.27 8.18 -3.16
CA PRO A 86 -7.50 6.82 -2.68
C PRO A 86 -8.82 6.27 -3.21
N LEU A 87 -8.88 4.97 -3.51
CA LEU A 87 -10.09 4.28 -3.94
C LEU A 87 -10.45 3.16 -2.96
N THR A 88 -11.73 2.97 -2.70
CA THR A 88 -12.28 1.82 -1.98
C THR A 88 -12.26 0.57 -2.86
N THR A 89 -12.44 -0.60 -2.25
CA THR A 89 -12.57 -1.85 -3.01
C THR A 89 -13.78 -1.80 -3.97
N ALA A 90 -14.89 -1.20 -3.54
CA ALA A 90 -16.08 -1.05 -4.38
C ALA A 90 -15.80 -0.19 -5.64
N GLU A 91 -15.14 0.95 -5.50
CA GLU A 91 -14.75 1.80 -6.65
C GLU A 91 -13.76 1.10 -7.57
N ILE A 92 -12.80 0.35 -7.01
CA ILE A 92 -11.85 -0.44 -7.80
C ILE A 92 -12.59 -1.51 -8.60
N ASP A 93 -13.56 -2.20 -8.00
CA ASP A 93 -14.31 -3.26 -8.66
C ASP A 93 -15.28 -2.70 -9.71
N ALA A 94 -15.89 -1.54 -9.46
CA ALA A 94 -16.65 -0.80 -10.47
C ALA A 94 -15.77 -0.43 -11.67
N LEU A 95 -14.56 0.09 -11.45
CA LEU A 95 -13.63 0.43 -12.52
C LEU A 95 -13.16 -0.80 -13.32
N LYS A 96 -12.96 -1.94 -12.64
CA LYS A 96 -12.67 -3.21 -13.32
C LYS A 96 -13.86 -3.67 -14.16
N ALA A 97 -15.09 -3.50 -13.69
CA ALA A 97 -16.29 -3.90 -14.42
C ALA A 97 -16.51 -3.02 -15.65
N GLU A 98 -16.29 -1.70 -15.53
CA GLU A 98 -16.35 -0.76 -16.65
C GLU A 98 -15.29 -1.06 -17.71
N SER A 99 -14.13 -1.59 -17.31
CA SER A 99 -13.01 -1.96 -18.21
C SER A 99 -12.71 -0.86 -19.24
N PRO A 100 -12.42 0.38 -18.80
CA PRO A 100 -12.15 1.46 -19.74
C PRO A 100 -10.87 1.18 -20.55
N ALA A 101 -10.82 1.66 -21.79
CA ALA A 101 -9.71 1.38 -22.72
C ALA A 101 -8.32 1.72 -22.15
N TRP A 102 -8.23 2.80 -21.34
CA TRP A 102 -6.97 3.16 -20.70
C TRP A 102 -6.49 2.10 -19.71
N LEU A 103 -7.39 1.40 -19.01
CA LEU A 103 -7.05 0.40 -18.01
C LEU A 103 -6.44 -0.83 -18.70
N GLU A 104 -6.99 -1.22 -19.84
CA GLU A 104 -6.43 -2.30 -20.67
C GLU A 104 -5.05 -1.94 -21.20
N HIS A 105 -4.90 -0.72 -21.73
CA HIS A 105 -3.63 -0.21 -22.23
C HIS A 105 -2.55 -0.21 -21.13
N GLU A 106 -2.86 0.36 -19.96
CA GLU A 106 -1.91 0.44 -18.83
C GLU A 106 -1.55 -0.94 -18.27
N ARG A 107 -2.48 -1.90 -18.29
CA ARG A 107 -2.21 -3.30 -17.92
C ARG A 107 -1.25 -3.98 -18.89
N ALA A 108 -1.42 -3.75 -20.19
CA ALA A 108 -0.53 -4.28 -21.22
C ALA A 108 0.89 -3.72 -21.05
N VAL A 109 1.02 -2.39 -20.89
CA VAL A 109 2.31 -1.73 -20.61
C VAL A 109 2.96 -2.31 -19.36
N GLN A 110 2.21 -2.43 -18.25
CA GLN A 110 2.74 -2.97 -17.00
C GLN A 110 3.12 -4.46 -17.10
N ALA A 111 2.47 -5.23 -17.97
CA ALA A 111 2.85 -6.60 -18.24
C ALA A 111 4.19 -6.69 -18.98
N GLU A 112 4.39 -5.87 -20.02
CA GLU A 112 5.64 -5.83 -20.78
C GLU A 112 6.84 -5.37 -19.92
N VAL A 113 6.65 -4.33 -19.10
CA VAL A 113 7.69 -3.87 -18.15
C VAL A 113 8.07 -4.99 -17.18
N ARG A 114 7.11 -5.77 -16.69
CA ARG A 114 7.40 -6.90 -15.79
C ARG A 114 8.14 -8.03 -16.49
N LYS A 115 7.79 -8.35 -17.74
CA LYS A 115 8.52 -9.34 -18.56
C LYS A 115 9.96 -8.90 -18.78
N GLU A 116 10.19 -7.63 -19.13
CA GLU A 116 11.53 -7.10 -19.32
C GLU A 116 12.36 -7.13 -18.03
N ALA A 117 11.78 -6.70 -16.91
CA ALA A 117 12.44 -6.75 -15.61
C ALA A 117 12.78 -8.18 -15.17
N GLN A 118 11.99 -9.18 -15.58
CA GLN A 118 12.29 -10.59 -15.34
C GLN A 118 13.46 -11.06 -16.22
N ARG A 119 13.45 -10.75 -17.52
CA ARG A 119 14.57 -11.06 -18.43
C ARG A 119 15.90 -10.50 -17.94
N LEU A 120 15.90 -9.28 -17.43
CA LEU A 120 17.09 -8.62 -16.88
C LEU A 120 17.65 -9.30 -15.62
N LYS A 121 16.81 -9.97 -14.83
CA LYS A 121 17.25 -10.70 -13.62
C LYS A 121 17.79 -12.10 -13.91
N GLU A 122 17.40 -12.66 -15.05
CA GLU A 122 17.84 -13.99 -15.51
C GLU A 122 19.17 -13.93 -16.29
N ARG A 123 19.69 -12.72 -16.56
CA ARG A 123 21.02 -12.47 -17.13
C ARG A 123 22.03 -12.17 -16.03
#